data_AF-R7TPP8-F1
#
_entry.id   AF-R7TPP8-F1
#
_cell.length_a   1.000
_cell.length_b   1.000
_cell.length_c   1.000
_cell.angle_alpha   90.00
_cell.angle_beta   90.00
_cell.angle_gamma   90.00
#
_symmetry.space_group_name_H-M   'P 1'
#
loop_
_entity.id
_entity.type
_entity.pdbx_description
1 polymer ?
#
loop_
_entity_poly.entity_id
_entity_poly.type
_entity_poly.pdbx_seq_one_letter_code
_entity_poly.pdbx_strand_id
1 'polypeptide(L)'
;MRWNVLLGLSGIVFIYLILGGVCFHFLESGHEEETRRVSREYMQQFLDEKQCVTAEELKELISFAIEVYDSGVQPANTTTPPVWDIFSSVFFSVTVITTIGYGNLSPTTKRGRIFFVLYATFGIPLCLIFLAGLGDRLTVRIEIMSSKKVFFFFFFFLN
;
A
#
# COMPACT_ATOMS: atom_id res chain seq x y z
N MET A 1 12.72 -22.17 -19.12
CA MET A 1 11.29 -22.49 -18.89
C MET A 1 10.62 -22.68 -20.25
N ARG A 2 9.83 -23.74 -20.47
CA ARG A 2 9.19 -24.00 -21.78
C ARG A 2 8.02 -23.03 -21.99
N TRP A 3 7.88 -22.48 -23.20
CA TRP A 3 6.84 -21.50 -23.55
C TRP A 3 5.42 -21.95 -23.19
N ASN A 4 5.11 -23.23 -23.39
CA ASN A 4 3.80 -23.80 -23.04
C ASN A 4 3.50 -23.72 -21.54
N VAL A 5 4.52 -23.83 -20.68
CA VAL A 5 4.36 -23.70 -19.23
C VAL A 5 4.11 -22.25 -18.83
N LEU A 6 4.77 -21.29 -19.49
CA LEU A 6 4.54 -19.85 -19.28
C LEU A 6 3.10 -19.47 -19.63
N LEU A 7 2.61 -19.92 -20.80
CA LEU A 7 1.23 -19.68 -21.23
C LEU A 7 0.22 -20.30 -20.26
N GLY A 8 0.45 -21.54 -19.80
CA GLY A 8 -0.39 -22.18 -18.79
C GLY A 8 -0.45 -21.40 -17.47
N LEU A 9 0.70 -20.97 -16.95
CA LEU A 9 0.76 -20.18 -15.72
C LEU A 9 0.09 -18.81 -15.86
N SER A 10 0.29 -18.13 -17.00
CA SER A 10 -0.38 -16.86 -17.27
C SER A 10 -1.91 -17.01 -17.28
N GLY A 11 -2.43 -18.09 -17.87
CA GLY A 11 -3.86 -18.39 -17.84
C GLY A 11 -4.40 -18.63 -16.42
N ILE A 12 -3.66 -19.36 -15.59
CA ILE A 12 -4.04 -19.60 -14.19
C ILE A 12 -4.07 -18.29 -13.39
N VAL A 13 -3.05 -17.45 -13.52
CA VAL A 13 -3.00 -16.14 -12.85
C VAL A 13 -4.17 -15.26 -13.29
N PHE A 14 -4.49 -15.26 -14.59
CA PHE A 14 -5.62 -14.49 -15.11
C PHE A 14 -6.96 -14.94 -14.50
N ILE A 15 -7.21 -16.25 -14.44
CA ILE A 15 -8.41 -16.81 -13.80
C ILE A 15 -8.45 -16.44 -12.32
N TYR A 16 -7.33 -16.54 -11.61
CA TYR A 16 -7.22 -16.19 -10.20
C TYR A 16 -7.57 -14.71 -9.95
N LEU A 17 -7.10 -13.80 -10.82
CA LEU A 17 -7.44 -12.37 -10.73
C LEU A 17 -8.92 -12.10 -10.98
N ILE A 18 -9.56 -12.80 -11.94
CA ILE A 18 -11.00 -12.68 -12.18
C ILE A 18 -11.79 -13.16 -10.96
N LEU A 19 -11.46 -14.33 -10.43
CA LEU A 19 -12.12 -14.87 -9.23
C LEU A 19 -11.97 -13.93 -8.04
N GLY A 20 -10.77 -13.40 -7.81
CA GLY A 20 -10.51 -12.40 -6.78
C GLY A 20 -11.37 -11.15 -6.98
N GLY A 21 -11.42 -10.60 -8.19
CA GLY A 21 -12.23 -9.42 -8.52
C GLY A 21 -13.73 -9.65 -8.31
N VAL A 22 -14.26 -10.81 -8.68
CA VAL A 22 -15.67 -11.18 -8.44
C VAL A 22 -15.94 -11.29 -6.94
N CYS A 23 -15.07 -11.95 -6.18
CA CYS A 23 -15.21 -12.04 -4.72
C CYS A 23 -15.20 -10.66 -4.07
N PHE A 24 -14.23 -9.79 -4.40
CA PHE A 24 -14.18 -8.44 -3.86
C PHE A 24 -15.41 -7.63 -4.22
N HIS A 25 -15.91 -7.74 -5.46
CA HIS A 25 -17.15 -7.07 -5.85
C HIS A 25 -18.31 -7.50 -4.95
N PHE A 26 -18.54 -8.79 -4.78
CA PHE A 26 -19.65 -9.28 -3.92
C PHE A 26 -19.49 -8.91 -2.45
N LEU A 27 -18.25 -8.83 -1.95
CA LEU A 27 -17.99 -8.51 -0.55
C LEU A 27 -18.09 -7.01 -0.26
N GLU A 28 -17.57 -6.17 -1.15
CA GLU A 28 -17.39 -4.73 -0.88
C GLU A 28 -18.48 -3.85 -1.51
N SER A 29 -19.11 -4.25 -2.63
CA SER A 29 -20.03 -3.37 -3.36
C SER A 29 -21.25 -2.97 -2.55
N GLY A 30 -21.74 -3.85 -1.66
CA GLY A 30 -22.87 -3.55 -0.79
C GLY A 30 -22.53 -2.48 0.24
N HIS A 31 -21.36 -2.57 0.86
CA HIS A 31 -20.89 -1.61 1.86
C HIS A 31 -20.55 -0.24 1.23
N GLU A 32 -19.98 -0.24 0.02
CA GLU A 32 -19.72 0.99 -0.74
C GLU A 32 -21.01 1.76 -1.02
N GLU A 33 -22.06 1.08 -1.51
CA GLU A 33 -23.33 1.73 -1.83
C GLU A 33 -24.05 2.26 -0.58
N GLU A 34 -24.00 1.51 0.54
CA GLU A 34 -24.54 1.97 1.81
C GLU A 34 -23.82 3.23 2.31
N THR A 35 -22.49 3.21 2.33
CA THR A 35 -21.68 4.36 2.74
C THR A 35 -21.97 5.58 1.86
N ARG A 36 -22.07 5.36 0.54
CA ARG A 36 -22.42 6.41 -0.43
C ARG A 36 -23.81 6.98 -0.17
N ARG A 37 -24.79 6.14 0.16
CA ARG A 37 -26.16 6.57 0.51
C ARG A 37 -26.16 7.41 1.78
N VAL A 38 -25.51 6.93 2.84
CA VAL A 38 -25.41 7.65 4.13
C VAL A 38 -24.72 8.99 3.97
N SER A 39 -23.61 9.07 3.22
CA SER A 39 -22.93 10.35 2.94
C SER A 39 -23.82 11.33 2.17
N ARG A 40 -24.60 10.85 1.20
CA ARG A 40 -25.54 11.69 0.44
C ARG A 40 -26.67 12.22 1.32
N GLU A 41 -27.28 11.34 2.12
CA GLU A 41 -28.36 11.70 3.04
C GLU A 41 -27.89 12.73 4.05
N TYR A 42 -26.71 12.53 4.66
CA TYR A 42 -26.13 13.49 5.60
C TYR A 42 -25.85 14.84 4.96
N MET A 43 -25.32 14.86 3.73
CA MET A 43 -25.05 16.09 3.01
C MET A 43 -26.33 16.86 2.65
N GLN A 44 -27.40 16.14 2.28
CA GLN A 44 -28.71 16.75 2.04
C GLN A 44 -29.31 17.32 3.33
N GLN A 45 -29.29 16.55 4.43
CA GLN A 45 -29.74 17.01 5.74
C GLN A 45 -29.01 18.29 6.18
N PHE A 46 -27.69 18.36 5.96
CA PHE A 46 -26.90 19.54 6.29
C PHE A 46 -27.33 20.78 5.48
N LEU A 47 -27.57 20.62 4.18
CA LEU A 47 -28.03 21.71 3.30
C LEU A 47 -29.46 22.16 3.65
N ASP A 48 -30.33 21.23 4.00
CA ASP A 48 -31.71 21.53 4.42
C ASP A 48 -31.75 22.25 5.78
N GLU A 49 -30.85 21.90 6.71
CA GLU A 49 -30.75 22.54 8.03
C GLU A 49 -30.09 23.93 7.93
N LYS A 50 -29.14 24.13 7.02
CA LYS A 50 -28.34 25.36 6.90
C LYS A 50 -28.68 26.11 5.61
N GLN A 51 -29.72 26.94 5.65
CA GLN A 51 -30.11 27.81 4.53
C GLN A 51 -29.03 28.79 4.04
N CYS A 52 -27.97 29.02 4.84
CA CYS A 52 -26.87 29.92 4.49
C CYS A 52 -25.75 29.26 3.66
N VAL A 53 -25.80 27.96 3.40
CA VAL A 53 -24.76 27.24 2.65
C VAL A 53 -25.38 26.61 1.41
N THR A 54 -24.84 26.93 0.24
CA THR A 54 -25.25 26.31 -1.03
C THR A 54 -24.55 24.96 -1.23
N ALA A 55 -25.13 24.10 -2.07
CA ALA A 55 -24.52 22.82 -2.43
C ALA A 55 -23.11 22.98 -3.05
N GLU A 56 -22.88 24.11 -3.72
CA GLU A 56 -21.64 24.38 -4.44
C GLU A 56 -20.55 24.86 -3.49
N GLU A 57 -20.86 25.76 -2.56
CA GLU A 57 -19.93 26.16 -1.49
C GLU A 57 -19.52 24.97 -0.62
N LEU A 58 -20.46 24.06 -0.33
CA LEU A 58 -20.16 22.85 0.44
C LEU A 58 -19.20 21.92 -0.31
N LYS A 59 -19.42 21.71 -1.62
CA LYS A 59 -18.51 20.91 -2.45
C LYS A 59 -17.14 21.53 -2.57
N GLU A 60 -17.05 22.86 -2.74
CA GLU A 60 -15.77 23.56 -2.77
C GLU A 60 -15.00 23.36 -1.46
N LEU A 61 -15.67 23.53 -0.31
CA LEU A 61 -15.07 23.29 0.99
C LEU A 61 -14.58 21.85 1.16
N ILE A 62 -15.39 20.86 0.77
CA ILE A 62 -15.01 19.44 0.83
C ILE A 62 -13.82 19.16 -0.09
N SER A 63 -13.83 19.69 -1.32
CA SER A 63 -12.73 19.49 -2.26
C SER A 63 -11.41 20.08 -1.74
N PHE A 64 -11.47 21.26 -1.14
CA PHE A 64 -10.33 21.89 -0.49
C PHE A 64 -9.85 21.06 0.72
N ALA A 65 -10.77 20.56 1.55
CA ALA A 65 -10.43 19.72 2.69
C ALA A 65 -9.74 18.41 2.26
N ILE A 66 -10.17 17.80 1.15
CA ILE A 66 -9.52 16.61 0.56
C ILE A 66 -8.13 16.96 0.06
N GLU A 67 -7.94 18.09 -0.64
CA GLU A 67 -6.62 18.52 -1.12
C GLU A 67 -5.62 18.74 0.03
N VAL A 68 -6.10 19.34 1.12
CA VAL A 68 -5.33 19.53 2.37
C VAL A 68 -4.98 18.18 2.99
N TYR A 69 -5.94 17.25 3.04
CA TYR A 69 -5.73 15.89 3.55
C TYR A 69 -4.70 15.10 2.73
N ASP A 70 -4.82 15.12 1.40
CA ASP A 70 -3.87 14.47 0.48
C ASP A 70 -2.45 15.05 0.57
N SER A 71 -2.34 16.30 1.04
CA SER A 71 -1.06 16.94 1.36
C SER A 71 -0.45 16.48 2.69
N GLY A 72 -1.14 15.59 3.42
CA GLY A 72 -0.74 15.07 4.72
C GLY A 72 -1.14 15.98 5.89
N VAL A 73 -2.11 16.88 5.71
CA VAL A 73 -2.57 17.80 6.77
C VAL A 73 -4.00 17.46 7.15
N GLN A 74 -4.29 17.26 8.43
CA GLN A 74 -5.67 16.99 8.88
C GLN A 74 -6.50 18.29 8.86
N PRO A 75 -7.55 18.40 8.02
CA PRO A 75 -8.30 19.65 7.86
C PRO A 75 -9.08 20.04 9.12
N ALA A 76 -9.48 19.06 9.93
CA ALA A 76 -10.26 19.28 11.16
C ALA A 76 -9.41 19.35 12.44
N ASN A 77 -8.12 19.03 12.38
CA ASN A 77 -7.24 19.00 13.56
C ASN A 77 -5.89 19.64 13.28
N THR A 78 -5.73 20.88 13.73
CA THR A 78 -4.51 21.69 13.50
C THR A 78 -3.39 21.42 14.51
N THR A 79 -3.63 20.58 15.52
CA THR A 79 -2.65 20.28 16.58
C THR A 79 -1.74 19.09 16.26
N THR A 80 -1.99 18.41 15.14
CA THR A 80 -1.20 17.24 14.77
C THR A 80 0.21 17.60 14.37
N PRO A 81 1.22 16.81 14.78
CA PRO A 81 2.59 17.03 14.35
C PRO A 81 2.73 16.92 12.82
N PRO A 82 3.74 17.57 12.21
CA PRO A 82 4.00 17.44 10.78
C PRO A 82 4.24 15.99 10.37
N VAL A 83 3.57 15.54 9.30
CA VAL A 83 3.72 14.16 8.80
C VAL A 83 5.10 13.89 8.17
N TRP A 84 5.77 14.94 7.70
CA TRP A 84 7.13 14.85 7.16
C TRP A 84 8.20 15.09 8.24
N ASP A 85 8.19 14.31 9.32
CA ASP A 85 9.33 14.23 10.24
C ASP A 85 10.44 13.31 9.70
N ILE A 86 11.62 13.30 10.33
CA ILE A 86 12.77 12.53 9.86
C ILE A 86 12.47 11.02 9.82
N PHE A 87 11.80 10.47 10.84
CA PHE A 87 11.50 9.05 10.90
C PHE A 87 10.45 8.66 9.86
N SER A 88 9.37 9.43 9.72
CA SER A 88 8.36 9.19 8.69
C SER A 88 8.92 9.35 7.28
N SER A 89 9.86 10.28 7.08
CA SER A 89 10.55 10.45 5.79
C SER A 89 11.45 9.27 5.43
N VAL A 90 12.16 8.71 6.42
CA VAL A 90 12.96 7.48 6.23
C VAL A 90 12.05 6.27 6.01
N PHE A 91 10.95 6.16 6.76
CA PHE A 91 9.98 5.10 6.54
C PHE A 91 9.36 5.16 5.14
N PHE A 92 8.99 6.36 4.69
CA PHE A 92 8.53 6.61 3.33
C PHE A 92 9.58 6.12 2.32
N SER A 93 10.84 6.50 2.46
CA SER A 93 11.90 6.07 1.52
C SER A 93 12.06 4.55 1.46
N VAL A 94 11.96 3.85 2.59
CA VAL A 94 11.93 2.38 2.66
C VAL A 94 10.75 1.81 1.88
N THR A 95 9.54 2.33 2.09
CA THR A 95 8.34 1.84 1.38
C THR A 95 8.40 2.06 -0.13
N VAL A 96 9.11 3.11 -0.58
CA VAL A 96 9.37 3.36 -2.01
C VAL A 96 10.30 2.32 -2.61
N ILE A 97 11.48 2.09 -2.01
CA ILE A 97 12.47 1.15 -2.59
C ILE A 97 12.02 -0.31 -2.49
N THR A 98 11.20 -0.64 -1.48
CA THR A 98 10.61 -1.98 -1.30
C THR A 98 9.36 -2.21 -2.14
N THR A 99 8.88 -1.19 -2.86
CA THR A 99 7.64 -1.22 -3.67
C THR A 99 6.37 -1.54 -2.87
N ILE A 100 6.38 -1.34 -1.55
CA ILE A 100 5.18 -1.52 -0.70
C ILE A 100 4.17 -0.40 -0.98
N GLY A 101 4.62 0.85 -0.91
CA GLY A 101 3.83 2.03 -1.28
C GLY A 101 2.43 2.10 -0.67
N TYR A 102 2.31 2.24 0.66
CA TYR A 102 1.01 2.28 1.37
C TYR A 102 0.01 3.34 0.88
N GLY A 103 0.47 4.40 0.21
CA GLY A 103 -0.39 5.43 -0.38
C GLY A 103 -0.94 6.49 0.59
N ASN A 104 -0.70 6.34 1.90
CA ASN A 104 -1.10 7.31 2.93
C ASN A 104 -0.24 8.58 2.97
N LEU A 105 0.95 8.54 2.37
CA LEU A 105 1.89 9.67 2.29
C LEU A 105 2.49 9.72 0.89
N SER A 106 2.47 10.89 0.25
CA SER A 106 3.03 11.06 -1.10
C SER A 106 3.60 12.48 -1.30
N PRO A 107 4.65 12.65 -2.13
CA PRO A 107 5.21 13.97 -2.42
C PRO A 107 4.24 14.78 -3.29
N THR A 108 3.71 15.86 -2.74
CA THR A 108 2.80 16.78 -3.47
C THR A 108 3.55 17.81 -4.30
N THR A 109 4.77 18.18 -3.90
CA THR A 109 5.56 19.20 -4.61
C THR A 109 6.16 18.66 -5.92
N LYS A 110 6.22 19.51 -6.95
CA LYS A 110 6.85 19.17 -8.24
C LYS A 110 8.27 18.64 -8.09
N ARG A 111 9.08 19.27 -7.23
CA ARG A 111 10.46 18.86 -6.92
C ARG A 111 10.50 17.51 -6.21
N GLY A 112 9.61 17.29 -5.23
CA GLY A 112 9.48 16.01 -4.53
C GLY A 112 9.10 14.87 -5.46
N ARG A 113 8.17 15.09 -6.40
CA ARG A 113 7.78 14.09 -7.41
C ARG A 113 8.94 13.74 -8.36
N ILE A 114 9.69 14.73 -8.83
CA ILE A 114 10.88 14.49 -9.67
C ILE A 114 11.91 13.67 -8.89
N PHE A 115 12.21 14.06 -7.65
CA PHE A 115 13.12 13.33 -6.79
C PHE A 115 12.64 11.89 -6.55
N PHE A 116 11.35 11.70 -6.26
CA PHE A 116 10.74 10.38 -6.06
C PHE A 116 10.96 9.47 -7.27
N VAL A 117 10.72 9.95 -8.49
CA VAL A 117 10.93 9.15 -9.72
C VAL A 117 12.40 8.73 -9.85
N LEU A 118 13.33 9.67 -9.68
CA LEU A 118 14.77 9.38 -9.76
C LEU A 118 15.20 8.41 -8.64
N TYR A 119 14.73 8.65 -7.42
CA TYR A 119 15.01 7.81 -6.26
C TYR A 119 14.50 6.39 -6.43
N ALA A 120 13.26 6.21 -6.91
CA ALA A 120 12.69 4.90 -7.19
C ALA A 120 13.44 4.16 -8.31
N THR A 121 13.83 4.89 -9.37
CA THR A 121 14.53 4.32 -10.53
C THR A 121 15.82 3.60 -10.14
N PHE A 122 16.61 4.15 -9.22
CA PHE A 122 17.85 3.53 -8.74
C PHE A 122 17.64 2.69 -7.48
N GLY A 123 16.72 3.09 -6.60
CA GLY A 123 16.47 2.45 -5.32
C GLY A 123 15.84 1.06 -5.45
N ILE A 124 14.89 0.88 -6.39
CA ILE A 124 14.24 -0.43 -6.58
C ILE A 124 15.24 -1.50 -7.07
N PRO A 125 16.05 -1.27 -8.15
CA PRO A 125 17.08 -2.24 -8.54
C PRO A 125 18.09 -2.54 -7.42
N LEU A 126 18.52 -1.51 -6.67
CA LEU A 126 19.44 -1.69 -5.55
C LEU A 126 18.83 -2.58 -4.46
N CYS A 127 17.55 -2.36 -4.12
CA CYS A 127 16.82 -3.16 -3.16
C CYS A 127 16.68 -4.62 -3.62
N LEU A 128 16.42 -4.86 -4.91
CA LEU A 128 16.33 -6.21 -5.48
C LEU A 128 17.67 -6.96 -5.41
N ILE A 129 18.79 -6.30 -5.72
CA ILE A 129 20.13 -6.90 -5.61
C ILE A 129 20.45 -7.23 -4.15
N PHE A 130 20.14 -6.32 -3.23
CA PHE A 130 20.29 -6.55 -1.79
C PHE A 130 19.45 -7.74 -1.31
N LEU A 131 18.19 -7.82 -1.74
CA LEU A 131 17.27 -8.90 -1.38
C LEU A 131 17.71 -10.26 -1.95
N ALA A 132 18.24 -10.30 -3.17
CA ALA A 132 18.81 -11.50 -3.77
C ALA A 132 20.00 -12.01 -2.93
N GLY A 133 20.93 -11.13 -2.59
CA GLY A 133 22.07 -11.50 -1.74
C GLY A 133 21.67 -11.93 -0.32
N LEU A 134 20.66 -11.30 0.27
CA LEU A 134 20.07 -11.75 1.53
C LEU A 134 19.43 -13.14 1.39
N GLY A 135 18.69 -13.38 0.31
CA GLY A 135 18.05 -14.67 0.01
C GLY A 135 19.06 -15.81 -0.05
N ASP A 136 20.19 -15.61 -0.71
CA ASP A 136 21.27 -16.61 -0.79
C ASP A 136 21.84 -16.95 0.59
N ARG A 137 22.09 -15.92 1.41
CA ARG A 137 22.64 -16.11 2.78
C ARG A 137 21.63 -16.81 3.69
N LEU A 138 20.35 -16.46 3.58
CA LEU A 138 19.29 -17.11 4.35
C LEU A 138 19.13 -18.58 3.94
N THR A 139 19.20 -18.89 2.66
CA THR A 139 19.11 -20.27 2.15
C THR A 139 20.24 -21.14 2.71
N VAL A 140 21.49 -20.67 2.65
CA VAL A 140 22.64 -21.38 3.26
C VAL A 140 22.46 -21.58 4.77
N ARG A 141 21.95 -20.58 5.48
CA ARG A 141 21.67 -20.70 6.93
C ARG A 141 20.58 -21.72 7.23
N ILE A 142 19.53 -21.76 6.42
CA ILE A 142 18.44 -22.73 6.54
C ILE A 142 18.94 -24.15 6.26
N GLU A 143 19.77 -24.34 5.24
CA GLU A 143 20.37 -25.64 4.92
C GLU A 143 21.28 -26.15 6.04
N ILE A 144 22.15 -25.30 6.59
CA ILE A 144 23.00 -25.65 7.74
C ILE A 144 22.14 -25.98 8.96
N MET A 145 21.11 -25.20 9.24
CA MET A 145 20.21 -25.46 10.37
C MET A 145 19.43 -26.77 10.17
N SER A 146 18.95 -27.04 8.96
CA SER A 146 18.27 -28.29 8.61
C SER A 146 19.22 -29.48 8.78
N SER A 147 20.44 -29.38 8.24
CA SER A 147 21.47 -30.41 8.37
C SER A 147 21.90 -30.64 9.83
N LYS A 148 22.08 -29.59 10.62
CA LYS A 148 22.40 -29.71 12.06
C LYS A 148 21.25 -30.28 12.89
N LYS A 149 19.98 -29.95 12.58
CA LYS A 149 18.82 -30.55 13.24
C LYS A 149 18.65 -32.03 12.87
N VAL A 150 18.86 -32.39 11.60
CA VAL A 150 18.87 -33.79 11.15
C VAL A 150 20.00 -34.56 11.81
N PHE A 151 21.21 -33.99 11.88
CA PHE A 151 22.35 -34.61 12.56
C PHE A 151 22.13 -34.78 14.07
N PHE A 152 21.58 -33.76 14.74
CA PHE A 152 21.22 -33.82 16.16
C PHE A 152 20.10 -34.85 16.43
N PHE A 153 19.08 -34.91 15.55
CA PHE A 153 18.01 -35.90 15.63
C PHE A 153 18.55 -37.33 15.46
N PHE A 154 19.47 -37.55 14.51
CA PHE A 154 20.17 -38.83 14.35
C PHE A 154 21.00 -39.20 15.59
N PHE A 155 21.73 -38.24 16.18
CA PHE A 155 22.54 -38.48 17.38
C PHE A 155 21.69 -38.81 18.62
N PHE A 156 20.48 -38.24 18.75
CA PHE A 156 19.56 -38.53 19.86
C PHE A 156 18.87 -39.90 19.74
N PHE A 157 18.69 -40.44 18.54
CA PHE A 157 18.12 -41.78 18.33
C PHE A 157 19.17 -42.92 18.38
N LEU A 158 20.46 -42.59 18.33
CA LEU A 158 21.58 -43.55 18.34
C LEU A 158 22.26 -43.69 19.71
N ASN A 159 21.73 -43.06 20.76
CA ASN A 159 22.19 -43.15 22.15
C ASN A 159 20.98 -43.41 23.06
#